data_AF-A0A7W5C684-F1
#
_entry.id   AF-A0A7W5C684-F1
#
_cell.length_a   1.000
_cell.length_b   1.000
_cell.length_c   1.000
_cell.angle_alpha   90.00
_cell.angle_beta   90.00
_cell.angle_gamma   90.00
#
_symmetry.space_group_name_H-M   'P 1'
#
loop_
_entity.id
_entity.type
_entity.pdbx_description
1 polymer ?
#
loop_
_entity_poly.entity_id
_entity_poly.type
_entity_poly.pdbx_seq_one_letter_code
_entity_poly.pdbx_strand_id
1 'polypeptide(L)' 'MSTTLSGDLLPLLGKEVFVMTNGYGQVAIIGRLDQVGNDFILVSFEQEKFLYEIRIFYANIVYVHENPVE' A
#
# COMPACT_ATOMS: atom_id res chain seq x y z
N MET A 1 22.03 -2.35 9.13
CA MET A 1 21.07 -1.25 9.19
C MET A 1 19.69 -1.89 9.18
N SER A 2 18.88 -1.71 10.22
CA SER A 2 17.48 -2.18 10.18
C SER A 2 16.72 -1.13 9.39
N THR A 3 16.33 -1.45 8.15
CA THR A 3 15.33 -0.63 7.47
C THR A 3 14.02 -0.84 8.21
N THR A 4 13.36 0.24 8.61
CA THR A 4 11.98 0.15 9.05
C THR A 4 11.12 -0.05 7.82
N LEU A 5 10.02 -0.81 7.92
CA LEU A 5 9.09 -1.03 6.81
C LEU A 5 8.69 0.30 6.13
N SER A 6 8.52 1.37 6.91
CA SER A 6 8.30 2.73 6.40
C SER A 6 9.41 3.24 5.47
N GLY A 7 10.69 3.02 5.82
CA GLY A 7 11.83 3.45 5.02
C GLY A 7 11.91 2.74 3.67
N ASP A 8 11.53 1.47 3.62
CA ASP A 8 11.49 0.68 2.38
C ASP A 8 10.30 1.06 1.47
N LEU A 9 9.26 1.67 2.03
CA LEU A 9 8.06 2.10 1.30
C LEU A 9 8.14 3.54 0.78
N LEU A 10 8.94 4.41 1.39
CA LEU A 10 9.13 5.79 0.94
C LEU A 10 9.50 5.92 -0.56
N PRO A 11 10.38 5.07 -1.13
CA PRO A 11 10.69 5.11 -2.56
C PRO A 11 9.52 4.76 -3.49
N LEU A 12 8.46 4.13 -2.95
CA LEU A 12 7.26 3.75 -3.70
C LEU A 12 6.17 4.82 -3.67
N LEU A 13 6.36 5.91 -2.93
CA LEU A 13 5.37 6.97 -2.81
C LEU A 13 5.02 7.58 -4.17
N GLY A 14 3.72 7.67 -4.47
CA GLY A 14 3.17 8.14 -5.75
C GLY A 14 3.15 7.09 -6.85
N LYS A 15 3.74 5.91 -6.64
CA LYS A 15 3.73 4.80 -7.60
C LYS A 15 2.54 3.87 -7.40
N GLU A 16 2.21 3.10 -8.43
CA GLU A 16 1.30 1.98 -8.28
C GLU A 16 1.99 0.82 -7.55
N VAL A 17 1.31 0.27 -6.56
CA VAL A 17 1.79 -0.81 -5.70
C VAL A 17 0.75 -1.91 -5.63
N PHE A 18 1.24 -3.14 -5.51
CA PHE A 18 0.45 -4.27 -5.07
C PHE A 18 0.66 -4.45 -3.56
N VAL A 19 -0.44 -4.51 -2.80
CA VAL A 19 -0.44 -4.73 -1.35
C VAL A 19 -1.24 -5.99 -1.03
N MET A 20 -0.60 -6.93 -0.34
CA MET A 20 -1.30 -8.02 0.33
C MET A 20 -1.50 -7.68 1.81
N THR A 21 -2.75 -7.66 2.27
CA THR A 21 -3.09 -7.37 3.67
C THR A 21 -4.03 -8.40 4.26
N ASN A 22 -3.88 -8.70 5.56
CA ASN A 22 -4.82 -9.56 6.31
C ASN A 22 -5.82 -8.77 7.18
N GLY A 23 -5.77 -7.43 7.15
CA GLY A 23 -6.57 -6.57 8.03
C GLY A 23 -8.08 -6.55 7.75
N TYR A 24 -8.49 -7.04 6.59
CA TYR A 24 -9.89 -7.05 6.12
C TYR A 24 -10.35 -8.45 5.69
N GLY A 25 -9.70 -9.50 6.19
CA GLY A 25 -9.85 -10.86 5.67
C GLY A 25 -9.10 -11.01 4.35
N GLN A 26 -7.83 -11.43 4.43
CA GLN A 26 -6.84 -11.56 3.33
C GLN A 26 -7.27 -10.96 1.97
N VAL A 27 -6.82 -9.74 1.70
CA VAL A 27 -7.17 -8.96 0.51
C VAL A 27 -5.89 -8.53 -0.23
N ALA A 28 -5.96 -8.60 -1.57
CA ALA A 28 -4.98 -8.01 -2.47
C ALA A 28 -5.52 -6.70 -3.04
N ILE A 29 -4.72 -5.63 -2.99
CA ILE A 29 -5.10 -4.30 -3.46
C ILE A 29 -4.03 -3.82 -4.43
N ILE A 30 -4.45 -3.38 -5.61
CA ILE A 30 -3.59 -2.67 -6.57
C ILE A 30 -4.04 -1.21 -6.56
N GLY A 31 -3.12 -0.30 -6.29
CA GLY A 31 -3.43 1.13 -6.23
C GLY A 31 -2.19 1.99 -6.04
N ARG A 32 -2.36 3.30 -6.09
CA ARG A 32 -1.30 4.28 -5.88
C ARG A 32 -0.98 4.43 -4.40
N LEU A 33 0.30 4.36 -4.02
CA LEU A 33 0.74 4.62 -2.66
C LEU A 33 0.77 6.14 -2.39
N ASP A 34 -0.25 6.66 -1.70
CA ASP A 34 -0.41 8.11 -1.51
C ASP A 34 0.23 8.64 -0.23
N GLN A 35 0.38 7.78 0.78
CA GLN A 35 0.99 8.17 2.04
C GLN A 35 1.73 7.01 2.69
N VAL A 36 2.90 7.32 3.26
CA VAL A 36 3.62 6.47 4.20
C VAL A 36 3.59 7.19 5.55
N GLY A 37 2.77 6.69 6.47
CA GLY A 37 2.66 7.19 7.83
C GLY A 37 3.70 6.56 8.77
N ASN A 38 3.54 6.78 10.08
CA ASN A 38 4.43 6.15 11.06
C ASN A 38 4.11 4.66 11.28
N ASP A 39 2.83 4.28 11.15
CA ASP A 39 2.29 2.95 11.45
C ASP A 39 1.34 2.43 10.36
N PHE A 40 1.17 3.17 9.26
CA PHE A 40 0.25 2.83 8.18
C PHE A 40 0.77 3.26 6.80
N ILE A 41 0.15 2.70 5.75
CA ILE A 41 0.14 3.26 4.40
C ILE A 41 -1.28 3.65 3.99
N LEU A 42 -1.40 4.64 3.10
CA LEU A 42 -2.63 4.97 2.40
C LEU A 42 -2.48 4.58 0.93
N VAL A 43 -3.39 3.74 0.44
CA VAL A 43 -3.42 3.31 -0.95
C VAL A 43 -4.72 3.77 -1.59
N SER A 44 -4.62 4.41 -2.75
CA SER A 44 -5.75 4.93 -3.50
C SER A 44 -5.95 4.13 -4.77
N PHE A 45 -7.16 3.68 -5.05
CA PHE A 45 -7.47 2.85 -6.23
C PHE A 45 -8.84 3.20 -6.81
N GLU A 46 -8.97 3.06 -8.12
CA GLU A 46 -10.25 3.26 -8.81
C GLU A 46 -11.01 1.95 -8.95
N GLN A 47 -12.28 1.96 -8.58
CA GLN A 47 -13.19 0.84 -8.78
C GLN A 47 -14.55 1.38 -9.19
N GLU A 48 -15.16 0.82 -10.24
CA GLU A 48 -16.48 1.23 -10.73
C GLU A 48 -16.64 2.75 -10.98
N LYS A 49 -15.55 3.43 -11.40
CA LYS A 49 -15.47 4.89 -11.64
C LYS A 49 -15.47 5.76 -10.38
N PHE A 50 -15.29 5.15 -9.21
CA PHE A 50 -15.10 5.86 -7.94
C PHE A 50 -13.66 5.69 -7.47
N LEU A 51 -13.11 6.76 -6.92
CA LEU A 51 -11.82 6.72 -6.22
C LEU A 51 -12.06 6.27 -4.77
N TYR A 52 -11.41 5.19 -4.39
CA TYR A 52 -11.39 4.69 -3.04
C TYR A 52 -10.00 4.89 -2.44
N GLU A 53 -9.97 5.10 -1.13
CA GLU A 53 -8.74 5.19 -0.36
C GLU A 53 -8.83 4.19 0.80
N ILE A 54 -7.75 3.44 1.01
CA ILE A 54 -7.67 2.47 2.10
C ILE A 54 -6.42 2.70 2.93
N ARG A 55 -6.64 2.81 4.25
CA ARG A 55 -5.57 2.89 5.24
C ARG A 55 -5.23 1.49 5.72
N ILE A 56 -3.97 1.09 5.56
CA ILE A 56 -3.50 -0.25 5.94
C ILE A 56 -2.39 -0.10 6.98
N PHE A 57 -2.65 -0.59 8.20
CA PHE A 57 -1.64 -0.59 9.26
C PHE A 57 -0.52 -1.59 8.96
N TYR A 58 0.72 -1.26 9.31
CA TYR A 58 1.89 -2.11 9.09
C TYR A 58 1.76 -3.50 9.71
N ALA A 59 1.08 -3.59 10.87
CA ALA A 59 0.80 -4.86 11.53
C ALA A 59 -0.04 -5.82 10.66
N ASN A 60 -0.75 -5.30 9.66
CA ASN A 60 -1.65 -6.05 8.79
C ASN A 60 -1.10 -6.21 7.36
N ILE A 61 0.10 -5.70 7.08
CA ILE A 61 0.75 -5.86 5.77
C ILE A 61 1.45 -7.21 5.76
N VAL A 62 1.11 -8.04 4.78
CA VAL A 62 1.84 -9.28 4.51
C VAL A 62 3.05 -8.99 3.62
N TYR A 63 2.85 -8.24 2.53
CA TYR A 63 3.92 -7.69 1.69
C TYR A 63 3.41 -6.55 0.80
N VAL A 64 4.33 -5.74 0.30
CA VAL A 64 4.10 -4.67 -0.68
C VAL A 64 5.21 -4.72 -1.73
N HIS A 65 4.86 -4.53 -3.00
CA HIS A 65 5.84 -4.27 -4.06
C HIS A 65 5.30 -3.27 -5.07
N GLU A 66 6.20 -2.64 -5.82
CA GLU A 66 5.84 -1.83 -7.00
C GLU A 66 5.08 -2.71 -8.00
N ASN A 67 3.95 -2.23 -8.51
CA ASN A 67 3.25 -2.85 -9.61
C ASN A 67 3.65 -2.14 -10.90
N PRO A 68 4.45 -2.75 -11.78
CA PRO A 68 4.82 -2.12 -13.04
C PRO A 68 3.56 -2.02 -13.91
N VAL A 69 3.18 -0.78 -14.25
CA VAL A 69 2.16 -0.51 -15.26
C VAL A 69 2.81 -0.81 -16.62
N GLU A 70 2.34 -1.84 -17.32
CA GLU A 70 2.69 -2.11 -18.74
C GLU A 70 2.20 -1.00 -19.68
#